data_AF-A0A7J4SCZ3-F1
#
_entry.id   AF-A0A7J4SCZ3-F1
#
_cell.length_a   1.000
_cell.length_b   1.000
_cell.length_c   1.000
_cell.angle_alpha   90.00
_cell.angle_beta   90.00
_cell.angle_gamma   90.00
#
_symmetry.space_group_name_H-M   'P 1'
#
loop_
_entity.id
_entity.type
_entity.pdbx_description
1 polymer ?
#
loop_
_entity_poly.entity_id
_entity_poly.type
_entity_poly.pdbx_seq_one_letter_code
_entity_poly.pdbx_strand_id
1 'polypeptide(L)'
;MAPPKGLIGFSQLELCQPHQRQLQLVIGLATLITTIGILAVLVGGLDFVLIPLFVALSTAIVYFFGLDIMSVTKTPLAVNMNHPFFAEEPLGKATVHVRFSKQEWLELGPHRVRLVKDEMIGGFNLVEDHDDYRLIGHFT
;
A
#
# COMPACT_ATOMS: atom_id res chain seq x y z
N MET A 1 3.42 13.91 -3.05
CA MET A 1 4.71 14.43 -2.56
C MET A 1 5.69 13.30 -2.32
N ALA A 2 6.95 13.50 -2.70
CA ALA A 2 8.06 12.59 -2.35
C ALA A 2 8.34 12.66 -0.84
N PRO A 3 8.93 11.60 -0.24
CA PRO A 3 9.41 11.67 1.13
C PRO A 3 10.52 12.73 1.26
N PRO A 4 10.70 13.32 2.46
CA PRO A 4 11.80 14.24 2.73
C PRO A 4 13.17 13.64 2.38
N LYS A 5 14.14 14.49 2.03
CA LYS A 5 15.48 14.05 1.60
C LYS A 5 16.13 13.16 2.66
N GLY A 6 16.66 12.01 2.25
CA GLY A 6 17.31 11.03 3.14
C GLY A 6 16.38 9.96 3.73
N LEU A 7 15.07 10.02 3.43
CA LEU A 7 14.09 9.01 3.82
C LEU A 7 13.68 8.16 2.63
N ILE A 8 13.50 6.88 2.88
CA ILE A 8 13.08 5.86 1.92
C ILE A 8 11.63 5.51 2.22
N GLY A 9 10.77 5.59 1.21
CA GLY A 9 9.36 5.25 1.35
C GLY A 9 9.16 3.76 1.57
N PHE A 10 8.09 3.37 2.27
CA PHE A 10 7.78 1.96 2.55
C PHE A 10 7.73 1.10 1.29
N SER A 11 7.15 1.62 0.21
CA SER A 11 7.08 0.96 -1.09
C SER A 11 8.45 0.69 -1.73
N GLN A 12 9.52 1.31 -1.26
CA GLN A 12 10.89 1.13 -1.79
C GLN A 12 11.72 0.19 -0.91
N LEU A 13 11.20 -0.22 0.25
CA LEU A 13 11.89 -1.15 1.14
C LEU A 13 11.91 -2.56 0.56
N GLU A 14 12.97 -3.31 0.87
CA GLU A 14 13.10 -4.72 0.48
C GLU A 14 11.95 -5.56 1.06
N LEU A 15 11.45 -5.19 2.24
CA LEU A 15 10.28 -5.80 2.87
C LEU A 15 9.02 -5.77 1.98
N CYS A 16 8.88 -4.76 1.12
CA CYS A 16 7.76 -4.64 0.19
C CYS A 16 7.93 -5.46 -1.10
N GLN A 17 9.12 -5.91 -1.45
CA GLN A 17 9.37 -6.67 -2.68
C GLN A 17 8.47 -7.91 -2.85
N PRO A 18 8.27 -8.79 -1.84
CA PRO A 18 7.38 -9.94 -2.00
C PRO A 18 5.94 -9.53 -2.31
N HIS A 19 5.43 -8.50 -1.64
CA HIS A 19 4.08 -7.99 -1.87
C HIS A 19 3.95 -7.34 -3.25
N GLN A 20 4.95 -6.58 -3.70
CA GLN A 20 4.95 -6.01 -5.05
C GLN A 20 5.00 -7.08 -6.13
N ARG A 21 5.83 -8.11 -5.94
CA ARG A 21 5.90 -9.25 -6.86
C ARG A 21 4.58 -10.01 -6.91
N GLN A 22 3.94 -10.24 -5.77
CA GLN A 22 2.62 -10.87 -5.71
C GLN A 22 1.57 -10.03 -6.42
N LEU A 23 1.55 -8.72 -6.21
CA LEU A 23 0.63 -7.80 -6.92
C LEU A 23 0.86 -7.83 -8.44
N GLN A 24 2.13 -7.80 -8.88
CA GLN A 24 2.49 -7.91 -10.30
C GLN A 24 2.04 -9.25 -10.89
N LEU A 25 2.15 -10.36 -10.16
CA LEU A 25 1.66 -11.66 -10.60
C LEU A 25 0.13 -11.70 -10.73
N VAL A 26 -0.61 -11.15 -9.76
CA VAL A 26 -2.08 -11.08 -9.82
C VAL A 26 -2.53 -10.23 -11.01
N ILE A 27 -1.94 -9.05 -11.19
CA ILE A 27 -2.26 -8.16 -12.32
C ILE A 27 -1.86 -8.83 -13.63
N GLY A 28 -0.66 -9.41 -13.72
CA GLY A 28 -0.17 -10.06 -14.93
C GLY A 28 -1.00 -11.27 -15.35
N LEU A 29 -1.46 -12.08 -14.40
CA LEU A 29 -2.33 -13.22 -14.68
C LEU A 29 -3.73 -12.76 -15.09
N ALA A 30 -4.28 -11.74 -14.42
CA ALA A 30 -5.57 -11.16 -14.80
C ALA A 30 -5.53 -10.57 -16.22
N THR A 31 -4.48 -9.81 -16.57
CA THR A 31 -4.34 -9.26 -17.92
C THR A 31 -4.11 -10.33 -18.97
N LEU A 32 -3.36 -11.40 -18.66
CA LEU A 32 -3.14 -12.53 -19.55
C LEU A 32 -4.44 -13.30 -19.86
N ILE A 33 -5.29 -13.53 -18.87
CA ILE A 33 -6.61 -14.14 -19.09
C ILE A 33 -7.44 -13.28 -20.04
N THR A 34 -7.47 -11.97 -19.81
CA THR A 34 -8.26 -11.04 -20.65
C THR A 34 -7.73 -10.99 -22.07
N THR A 35 -6.41 -10.93 -22.27
CA THR A 35 -5.82 -10.85 -23.61
C THR A 35 -6.04 -12.14 -24.40
N ILE A 36 -5.86 -13.31 -23.77
CA ILE A 36 -6.14 -14.61 -24.40
C ILE A 36 -7.63 -14.74 -24.72
N GLY A 37 -8.52 -14.37 -23.79
CA GLY A 37 -9.96 -14.43 -23.99
C GLY A 37 -10.44 -13.57 -25.16
N ILE A 38 -9.95 -12.33 -25.25
CA ILE A 38 -10.24 -11.43 -26.38
C ILE A 38 -9.66 -11.98 -27.68
N LEU A 39 -8.42 -12.48 -27.68
CA LEU A 39 -7.80 -13.04 -28.87
C LEU A 39 -8.58 -14.27 -29.40
N ALA A 40 -9.07 -15.14 -28.51
CA ALA A 40 -9.87 -16.30 -28.89
C ALA A 40 -11.20 -15.92 -29.58
N VAL A 41 -11.84 -14.83 -29.12
CA VAL A 41 -13.02 -14.27 -29.78
C VAL A 41 -12.65 -13.69 -31.15
N LEU A 42 -11.58 -12.91 -31.24
CA LEU A 42 -11.16 -12.24 -32.49
C LEU A 42 -10.73 -13.21 -33.60
N VAL A 43 -10.08 -14.33 -33.24
CA VAL A 43 -9.66 -15.37 -34.20
C VAL A 43 -10.86 -16.23 -34.67
N GLY A 44 -12.06 -16.01 -34.12
CA GLY A 44 -13.30 -16.67 -34.55
C GLY A 44 -13.62 -17.97 -33.81
N GLY A 45 -12.95 -18.23 -32.67
CA GLY A 45 -13.20 -19.43 -31.86
C GLY A 45 -14.39 -19.31 -30.92
N LEU A 46 -14.90 -18.11 -30.66
CA LEU A 46 -15.88 -17.81 -29.61
C LEU A 46 -16.77 -16.61 -29.99
N ASP A 47 -17.97 -16.52 -29.40
CA ASP A 47 -18.90 -15.39 -29.60
C ASP A 47 -18.42 -14.11 -28.88
N PHE A 48 -18.68 -12.95 -29.49
CA PHE A 48 -18.40 -11.62 -28.92
C PHE A 48 -19.05 -11.37 -27.56
N VAL A 49 -20.16 -12.06 -27.27
CA VAL A 49 -20.84 -12.01 -25.96
C VAL A 49 -19.93 -12.47 -24.81
N LEU A 50 -18.85 -13.22 -25.08
CA LEU A 50 -17.92 -13.70 -24.05
C LEU A 50 -16.85 -12.68 -23.64
N ILE A 51 -16.66 -11.59 -24.38
CA ILE A 51 -15.73 -10.51 -24.00
C ILE A 51 -16.03 -9.93 -22.60
N PRO A 52 -17.27 -9.50 -22.26
CA PRO A 52 -17.57 -8.98 -20.94
C PRO A 52 -17.32 -10.00 -19.82
N LEU A 53 -17.46 -11.31 -20.11
CA LEU A 53 -17.16 -12.36 -19.13
C LEU A 53 -15.67 -12.39 -18.77
N PHE A 54 -14.77 -12.35 -19.76
CA PHE A 54 -13.32 -12.32 -19.50
C PHE A 54 -12.90 -11.05 -18.76
N VAL A 55 -13.48 -9.90 -19.12
CA VAL A 55 -13.23 -8.64 -18.40
C VAL A 55 -13.70 -8.77 -16.95
N ALA A 56 -14.95 -9.20 -16.72
CA ALA A 56 -15.50 -9.35 -15.37
C ALA A 56 -14.67 -10.32 -14.51
N LEU A 57 -14.23 -11.43 -15.08
CA LEU A 57 -13.38 -12.40 -14.39
C LEU A 57 -12.03 -11.78 -13.99
N SER A 58 -11.38 -11.05 -14.89
CA SER A 58 -10.11 -10.36 -14.59
C SER A 58 -10.27 -9.30 -13.51
N THR A 59 -11.36 -8.53 -13.56
CA THR A 59 -11.68 -7.52 -12.54
C THR A 59 -11.95 -8.17 -11.19
N ALA A 60 -12.67 -9.29 -11.15
CA ALA A 60 -12.91 -10.05 -9.93
C ALA A 60 -11.59 -10.55 -9.30
N ILE A 61 -10.67 -11.10 -10.10
CA ILE A 61 -9.37 -11.56 -9.61
C ILE A 61 -8.58 -10.40 -8.97
N VAL A 62 -8.50 -9.24 -9.64
CA VAL A 62 -7.81 -8.08 -9.09
C VAL A 62 -8.52 -7.52 -7.85
N TYR A 63 -9.86 -7.53 -7.84
CA TYR A 63 -10.65 -7.07 -6.71
C TYR A 63 -10.42 -7.93 -5.46
N PHE A 64 -10.50 -9.25 -5.59
CA PHE A 64 -10.37 -10.18 -4.47
C PHE A 64 -8.93 -10.35 -3.98
N PHE A 65 -7.94 -10.35 -4.87
CA PHE A 65 -6.55 -10.67 -4.50
C PHE A 65 -5.60 -9.46 -4.54
N GLY A 66 -5.93 -8.40 -5.28
CA GLY A 66 -5.03 -7.28 -5.53
C GLY A 66 -5.23 -6.09 -4.60
N LEU A 67 -6.45 -5.83 -4.13
CA LEU A 67 -6.76 -4.62 -3.35
C LEU A 67 -6.01 -4.57 -2.02
N ASP A 68 -6.00 -5.67 -1.28
CA ASP A 68 -5.33 -5.75 0.03
C ASP A 68 -3.82 -5.53 -0.11
N ILE A 69 -3.21 -6.18 -1.11
CA ILE A 69 -1.77 -6.06 -1.39
C ILE A 69 -1.43 -4.63 -1.84
N MET A 70 -2.31 -4.01 -2.63
CA MET A 70 -2.17 -2.63 -3.05
C MET A 70 -2.28 -1.67 -1.85
N SER A 71 -3.12 -1.97 -0.86
CA SER A 71 -3.22 -1.18 0.37
C SER A 71 -1.90 -1.24 1.16
N VAL A 72 -1.35 -2.44 1.36
CA VAL A 72 -0.07 -2.63 2.08
C VAL A 72 1.08 -1.91 1.37
N THR A 73 1.20 -2.04 0.05
CA THR A 73 2.30 -1.42 -0.70
C THR A 73 2.20 0.10 -0.78
N LYS A 74 1.01 0.67 -0.57
CA LYS A 74 0.76 2.13 -0.52
C LYS A 74 0.79 2.72 0.88
N THR A 75 1.24 1.97 1.88
CA THR A 75 1.35 2.45 3.28
C THR A 75 2.13 3.77 3.31
N PRO A 76 1.57 4.84 3.90
CA PRO A 76 2.13 6.20 3.86
C PRO A 76 3.25 6.41 4.89
N LEU A 77 4.23 5.51 4.89
CA LEU A 77 5.34 5.45 5.83
C LEU A 77 6.68 5.67 5.10
N ALA A 78 7.60 6.40 5.71
CA ALA A 78 8.96 6.57 5.23
C ALA A 78 9.93 6.51 6.41
N VAL A 79 11.09 5.88 6.22
CA VAL A 79 12.09 5.67 7.27
C VAL A 79 13.49 6.00 6.75
N ASN A 80 14.42 6.29 7.65
CA ASN A 80 15.83 6.45 7.27
C ASN A 80 16.56 5.09 7.22
N MET A 81 17.80 5.10 6.70
CA MET A 81 18.62 3.89 6.56
C MET A 81 19.02 3.26 7.90
N ASN A 82 18.94 3.99 9.01
CA ASN A 82 19.24 3.48 10.34
C ASN A 82 18.08 2.68 10.95
N HIS A 83 16.91 2.63 10.28
CA HIS A 83 15.75 1.93 10.78
C HIS A 83 15.93 0.41 10.70
N PRO A 84 15.40 -0.37 11.66
CA PRO A 84 15.45 -1.84 11.65
C PRO A 84 14.85 -2.55 10.42
N PHE A 85 14.26 -1.79 9.50
CA PHE A 85 13.80 -2.32 8.21
C PHE A 85 14.94 -2.59 7.23
N PHE A 86 16.16 -2.10 7.51
CA PHE A 86 17.35 -2.30 6.67
C PHE A 86 18.36 -3.27 7.29
N ALA A 87 18.53 -3.24 8.61
CA ALA A 87 19.45 -4.13 9.33
C ALA A 87 18.86 -4.42 10.71
N GLU A 88 19.12 -5.62 11.25
CA GLU A 88 18.62 -6.01 12.58
C GLU A 88 19.16 -5.09 13.69
N GLU A 89 20.39 -4.59 13.53
CA GLU A 89 21.00 -3.61 14.42
C GLU A 89 20.97 -2.19 13.82
N PRO A 90 20.35 -1.21 14.51
CA PRO A 90 20.35 0.17 14.06
C PRO A 90 21.75 0.77 14.22
N LEU A 91 22.34 1.22 13.11
CA LEU A 91 23.66 1.87 13.08
C LEU A 91 23.67 3.31 13.64
N GLY A 92 22.49 3.86 13.95
CA GLY A 92 22.33 5.24 14.43
C GLY A 92 20.89 5.57 14.82
N LYS A 93 20.57 6.86 14.93
CA LYS A 93 19.20 7.30 15.27
C LYS A 93 18.24 6.93 14.13
N ALA A 94 17.29 6.04 14.41
CA ALA A 94 16.20 5.72 13.50
C ALA A 94 15.13 6.82 13.57
N THR A 95 14.65 7.27 12.40
CA THR A 95 13.59 8.27 12.27
C THR A 95 12.49 7.73 11.39
N VAL A 96 11.25 7.91 11.82
CA VAL A 96 10.05 7.43 11.13
C VAL A 96 9.19 8.62 10.77
N HIS A 97 8.78 8.72 9.51
CA HIS A 97 7.90 9.76 9.03
C HIS A 97 6.63 9.14 8.47
N VAL A 98 5.50 9.79 8.76
CA VAL A 98 4.19 9.36 8.29
C VAL A 98 3.53 10.49 7.50
N ARG A 99 2.90 10.13 6.39
CA ARG A 99 2.16 11.07 5.55
C ARG A 99 0.66 11.01 5.87
N PHE A 100 0.11 12.11 6.36
CA PHE A 100 -1.31 12.22 6.71
C PHE A 100 -2.17 12.73 5.54
N SER A 101 -3.50 12.81 5.74
CA SER A 101 -4.47 13.28 4.73
C SER A 101 -4.14 14.67 4.18
N LYS A 102 -3.48 15.53 4.96
CA LYS A 102 -3.01 16.87 4.54
C LYS A 102 -1.79 16.85 3.60
N GLN A 103 -1.31 15.66 3.21
CA GLN A 103 -0.10 15.43 2.41
C GLN A 103 1.21 15.88 3.04
N GLU A 104 1.18 16.29 4.31
CA GLU A 104 2.36 16.64 5.09
C GLU A 104 3.03 15.39 5.66
N TRP A 105 4.36 15.38 5.66
CA TRP A 105 5.17 14.36 6.32
C TRP A 105 5.55 14.85 7.71
N LEU A 106 5.16 14.11 8.74
CA LEU A 106 5.53 14.41 10.11
C LEU A 106 6.47 13.33 10.65
N GLU A 107 7.52 13.75 11.34
CA GLU A 107 8.38 12.84 12.11
C GLU A 107 7.61 12.35 13.34
N LEU A 108 7.63 11.04 13.58
CA LEU A 108 7.10 10.45 14.80
C LEU A 108 8.12 10.63 15.93
N GLY A 109 7.60 10.94 17.11
CA GLY A 109 8.38 11.01 18.34
C GLY A 109 8.88 9.64 18.83
N PRO A 110 9.54 9.59 20.00
CA PRO A 110 10.09 8.37 20.57
C PRO A 110 9.01 7.44 21.16
N HIS A 111 7.78 7.92 21.31
CA HIS A 111 6.70 7.18 21.94
C HIS A 111 6.04 6.22 20.95
N ARG A 112 5.50 5.12 21.49
CA ARG A 112 4.64 4.22 20.72
C ARG A 112 3.43 5.00 20.22
N VAL A 113 2.96 4.67 19.02
CA VAL A 113 1.75 5.27 18.44
C VAL A 113 0.68 4.22 18.25
N ARG A 114 -0.58 4.63 18.34
CA ARG A 114 -1.75 3.79 18.06
C ARG A 114 -2.72 4.50 17.13
N LEU A 115 -3.45 3.72 16.34
CA LEU A 115 -4.58 4.20 15.54
C LEU A 115 -5.85 4.11 16.37
N VAL A 116 -6.58 5.22 16.46
CA VAL A 116 -7.88 5.33 17.12
C VAL A 116 -8.91 5.73 16.07
N LYS A 117 -10.00 4.97 15.95
CA LYS A 117 -11.07 5.28 15.01
C LYS A 117 -11.74 6.61 15.42
N ASP A 118 -11.91 7.51 14.46
CA ASP A 118 -12.66 8.76 14.67
C ASP A 118 -14.12 8.55 14.26
N GLU A 119 -15.04 8.55 15.21
CA GLU A 119 -16.46 8.33 14.93
C GLU A 119 -17.18 9.60 14.44
N MET A 120 -16.60 10.79 14.67
CA MET A 120 -17.23 12.07 14.34
C MET A 120 -17.01 12.43 12.87
N ILE A 121 -15.78 12.29 12.38
CA ILE A 121 -15.41 12.66 11.00
C ILE A 121 -15.27 11.40 10.12
N GLY A 122 -15.24 10.21 10.73
CA GLY A 122 -14.82 8.97 10.06
C GLY A 122 -13.29 8.90 9.95
N GLY A 123 -12.75 7.73 9.58
CA GLY A 123 -11.31 7.54 9.44
C GLY A 123 -10.60 7.20 10.76
N PHE A 124 -9.30 7.50 10.84
CA PHE A 124 -8.43 7.13 11.96
C PHE A 124 -7.50 8.25 12.39
N ASN A 125 -7.42 8.49 13.69
CA ASN A 125 -6.45 9.37 14.33
C ASN A 125 -5.21 8.58 14.74
N LEU A 126 -4.02 9.13 14.44
CA LEU A 126 -2.77 8.64 15.00
C LEU A 126 -2.51 9.40 16.30
N VAL A 127 -2.39 8.68 17.41
CA VAL A 127 -2.11 9.25 18.72
C VAL A 127 -0.90 8.57 19.35
N GLU A 128 -0.18 9.32 20.17
CA GLU A 128 0.87 8.75 21.02
C GLU A 128 0.23 7.90 22.14
N ASP A 129 0.79 6.73 22.39
CA ASP A 129 0.33 5.72 23.36
C ASP A 129 1.07 5.93 24.69
N HIS A 130 0.80 7.08 25.32
CA HIS A 130 1.25 7.46 26.66
C HIS A 130 0.16 8.32 27.33
N ASP A 131 0.38 8.73 28.58
CA ASP A 131 -0.65 9.33 29.45
C ASP A 131 -1.39 10.53 28.82
N ASP A 132 -0.72 11.34 28.00
CA ASP A 132 -1.30 12.56 27.42
C ASP A 132 -2.10 12.32 26.12
N TYR A 133 -2.07 11.11 25.56
CA TYR A 133 -2.79 10.72 24.33
C TYR A 133 -2.73 11.78 23.20
N ARG A 134 -1.54 12.35 23.00
CA ARG A 134 -1.36 13.46 22.07
C ARG A 134 -1.74 13.06 20.64
N LEU A 135 -2.61 13.86 20.02
CA LEU A 135 -2.96 13.71 18.60
C LEU A 135 -1.79 14.15 17.70
N ILE A 136 -1.40 13.25 16.81
CA ILE A 136 -0.33 13.46 15.83
C ILE A 136 -0.91 13.89 14.48
N GLY A 137 -1.97 13.20 14.03
CA GLY A 137 -2.59 13.46 12.74
C GLY A 137 -3.78 12.55 12.46
N HIS A 138 -4.36 12.72 11.27
CA HIS A 138 -5.59 12.04 10.85
C HIS A 138 -5.45 11.41 9.45
N PHE A 139 -6.07 10.24 9.27
CA PHE A 139 -6.19 9.49 8.03
C PHE A 139 -7.64 9.37 7.62
N THR A 140 -7.91 9.54 6.32
CA THR A 140 -9.23 9.44 5.69
C THR A 140 -9.19 8.43 4.56
#